data_AF-A0A7X7L2J1-F1
#
_entry.id   AF-A0A7X7L2J1-F1
#
_cell.length_a   1.000
_cell.length_b   1.000
_cell.length_c   1.000
_cell.angle_alpha   90.00
_cell.angle_beta   90.00
_cell.angle_gamma   90.00
#
_symmetry.space_group_name_H-M   'P 1'
#
loop_
_entity.id
_entity.type
_entity.pdbx_description
1 polymer ?
#
loop_
_entity_poly.entity_id
_entity_poly.type
_entity_poly.pdbx_seq_one_letter_code
_entity_poly.pdbx_strand_id
1 'polypeptide(L)' 'SADGTILIWSRDADGAWQNEVLKGHSDWVLCLQVPLDGSIFSWSCDGTLRIWDGTPVEEAS' A
#
# COMPACT_ATOMS: atom_id res chain seq x y z
N SER A 1 -2.34 -6.10 8.79
CA SER A 1 -3.46 -5.56 9.58
C SER A 1 -4.52 -6.62 9.78
N ALA A 2 -5.19 -6.66 10.94
CA ALA A 2 -6.25 -7.63 11.23
C ALA A 2 -7.56 -7.37 10.47
N ASP A 3 -7.73 -6.17 9.90
CA ASP A 3 -8.91 -5.79 9.11
C ASP A 3 -8.74 -6.03 7.59
N GLY A 4 -7.64 -6.67 7.18
CA GLY A 4 -7.34 -6.92 5.77
C GLY A 4 -6.97 -5.68 4.96
N THR A 5 -6.74 -4.54 5.60
CA THR A 5 -6.33 -3.31 4.91
C THR A 5 -4.84 -3.02 5.08
N ILE A 6 -4.32 -2.24 4.13
CA ILE A 6 -2.98 -1.66 4.18
C ILE A 6 -3.14 -0.14 4.11
N LEU A 7 -2.48 0.58 5.00
CA LEU A 7 -2.54 2.04 5.08
C LEU A 7 -1.20 2.61 4.62
N ILE A 8 -1.25 3.40 3.56
CA ILE A 8 -0.10 4.16 3.07
C ILE A 8 -0.21 5.57 3.64
N TRP A 9 0.89 6.08 4.16
CA TRP A 9 1.00 7.47 4.63
C TRP A 9 2.01 8.21 3.79
N SER A 10 1.64 9.38 3.31
CA SER A 10 2.50 10.27 2.54
C SER A 10 2.36 11.71 3.04
N ARG A 11 3.30 12.57 2.64
CA ARG A 11 3.17 14.02 2.80
C ARG A 11 2.95 14.64 1.44
N ASP A 12 2.05 15.62 1.38
CA ASP A 12 1.93 16.48 0.21
C ASP A 12 3.03 17.56 0.18
N ALA A 13 2.98 18.41 -0.85
CA ALA A 13 3.95 19.48 -1.07
C ALA A 13 3.96 20.51 0.07
N ASP A 14 2.83 20.70 0.76
CA ASP A 14 2.70 21.60 1.90
C ASP A 14 3.13 20.93 3.22
N GLY A 15 3.52 19.64 3.16
CA GLY A 15 3.97 18.86 4.30
C GLY A 15 2.83 18.30 5.15
N ALA A 16 1.58 18.43 4.71
CA ALA A 16 0.44 17.85 5.40
C ALA A 16 0.38 16.33 5.16
N TRP A 17 -0.03 15.61 6.20
CA TRP A 17 -0.17 14.16 6.14
C TRP A 17 -1.41 13.77 5.36
N GLN A 18 -1.24 12.87 4.41
CA GLN A 18 -2.31 12.21 3.67
C GLN A 18 -2.19 10.70 3.85
N ASN A 19 -3.30 9.99 3.65
CA ASN A 19 -3.30 8.53 3.65
C ASN A 19 -4.18 7.94 2.56
N GLU A 20 -3.81 6.74 2.15
CA GLU A 20 -4.57 5.92 1.22
C GLU A 20 -4.78 4.53 1.84
N VAL A 21 -5.98 3.97 1.64
CA VAL A 21 -6.34 2.63 2.11
C VAL A 21 -6.41 1.67 0.94
N LEU A 22 -5.50 0.71 0.91
CA LEU A 22 -5.56 -0.41 -0.01
C LEU A 22 -6.49 -1.48 0.55
N LYS A 23 -7.58 -1.75 -0.17
CA LYS A 23 -8.58 -2.76 0.17
C LYS A 23 -8.52 -3.91 -0.81
N GLY A 24 -8.49 -5.15 -0.31
CA GLY A 24 -8.54 -6.32 -1.16
C GLY A 24 -8.28 -7.64 -0.47
N HIS A 25 -7.51 -7.66 0.62
CA HIS A 25 -7.41 -8.86 1.45
C HIS A 25 -8.70 -9.08 2.23
N SER A 26 -9.16 -10.33 2.29
CA SER A 26 -10.37 -10.70 3.04
C SER A 26 -10.07 -11.17 4.46
N ASP A 27 -8.78 -11.20 4.83
CA ASP A 27 -8.29 -11.64 6.13
C ASP A 27 -6.98 -10.89 6.47
N TRP A 28 -6.35 -11.26 7.58
CA TRP A 28 -5.22 -10.57 8.16
C TRP A 28 -4.04 -10.45 7.20
N VAL A 29 -3.59 -9.22 6.95
CA VAL A 29 -2.31 -8.98 6.28
C VAL A 29 -1.19 -9.24 7.28
N LEU A 30 -0.36 -10.23 6.96
CA LEU A 30 0.70 -10.76 7.81
C LEU A 30 2.06 -10.11 7.53
N CYS A 31 2.32 -9.71 6.28
CA CYS A 31 3.61 -9.19 5.87
C CYS A 31 3.47 -8.19 4.71
N LEU A 32 4.43 -7.26 4.63
CA LEU A 32 4.59 -6.28 3.55
C LEU A 32 6.05 -6.19 3.11
N GLN A 33 6.26 -6.02 1.81
CA GLN A 33 7.58 -5.74 1.22
C GLN A 33 7.45 -4.65 0.15
N VAL A 34 8.40 -3.71 0.13
CA VAL A 34 8.45 -2.60 -0.82
C VAL A 34 9.84 -2.57 -1.49
N PRO A 35 9.99 -3.13 -2.71
CA PRO A 35 11.21 -2.99 -3.49
C PRO A 35 11.47 -1.56 -4.01
N LEU A 36 12.65 -1.36 -4.61
CA LEU A 36 13.10 -0.06 -5.13
C LEU A 36 12.23 0.49 -6.28
N ASP A 37 11.48 -0.36 -6.98
CA ASP A 37 10.57 0.08 -8.04
C ASP A 37 9.28 0.72 -7.51
N GLY A 38 9.09 0.75 -6.18
CA GLY A 38 7.94 1.38 -5.54
C GLY A 38 6.67 0.53 -5.52
N SER A 39 6.70 -0.69 -6.07
CA SER A 39 5.59 -1.64 -5.91
C SER A 39 5.48 -2.12 -4.45
N ILE A 40 4.28 -2.53 -4.04
CA ILE A 40 4.04 -3.09 -2.71
C ILE A 40 3.59 -4.53 -2.86
N PHE A 41 4.23 -5.44 -2.13
CA PHE A 41 3.83 -6.83 -2.01
C PHE A 41 3.23 -7.07 -0.64
N SER A 42 2.07 -7.72 -0.59
CA SER A 42 1.39 -8.07 0.66
C SER A 42 1.01 -9.55 0.71
N TRP A 43 1.22 -10.17 1.86
CA TRP A 43 0.80 -11.54 2.17
C TRP A 43 -0.27 -11.56 3.25
N SER A 44 -1.28 -12.40 3.08
CA SER A 44 -2.44 -12.47 3.98
C SER A 44 -2.81 -13.90 4.39
N CYS A 45 -3.51 -14.02 5.51
CA CYS A 45 -4.18 -15.25 5.95
C CYS A 45 -5.24 -15.75 4.96
N ASP A 46 -5.72 -14.90 4.04
CA ASP A 46 -6.65 -15.30 2.99
C ASP A 46 -6.03 -16.23 1.92
N GLY A 47 -4.75 -16.57 2.07
CA GLY A 47 -4.02 -17.45 1.18
C GLY A 47 -3.51 -16.76 -0.09
N THR A 48 -3.63 -15.44 -0.19
CA THR A 48 -3.21 -14.68 -1.36
C THR A 48 -1.99 -13.81 -1.10
N LEU A 49 -1.23 -13.63 -2.18
CA LEU A 49 -0.33 -12.52 -2.36
C LEU A 49 -1.01 -11.47 -3.24
N ARG A 50 -0.86 -10.20 -2.90
CA ARG A 50 -1.24 -9.08 -3.76
C ARG A 50 -0.05 -8.20 -4.08
N ILE A 51 -0.04 -7.68 -5.30
CA ILE A 51 0.89 -6.66 -5.77
C ILE A 51 0.07 -5.39 -5.96
N TRP A 52 0.55 -4.29 -5.41
CA TRP A 52 -0.05 -2.97 -5.55
C TRP A 52 0.96 -2.10 -6.28
N ASP A 53 0.61 -1.73 -7.51
CA ASP A 53 1.39 -0.78 -8.29
C ASP A 53 1.10 0.61 -7.73
N GLY A 54 2.12 1.28 -7.20
CA GLY A 54 2.01 2.71 -6.94
C GLY A 54 1.82 3.42 -8.27
N THR A 55 0.84 4.32 -8.37
CA THR A 55 0.82 5.23 -9.52
C THR A 55 2.15 5.97 -9.53
N PRO A 56 2.93 5.96 -10.63
CA PRO A 56 4.07 6.84 -10.72
C PRO A 56 3.56 8.24 -10.44
N VAL A 57 4.21 8.94 -9.51
CA VAL A 57 3.96 10.36 -9.30
C VAL A 57 4.25 11.01 -10.64
N GLU A 58 3.22 11.29 -11.44
CA GLU A 58 3.38 12.05 -12.66
C GLU A 58 4.11 13.34 -12.27
N GLU A 59 5.22 13.58 -12.96
CA GLU A 59 5.93 14.85 -12.97
C GLU A 59 4.88 15.97 -13.02
N ALA A 60 4.79 16.75 -11.94
CA ALA A 60 3.97 17.94 -11.91
C ALA A 60 4.36 18.82 -13.12
N SER A 61 3.45 18.94 -14.09
CA SER A 61 3.52 19.96 -15.14
C SER A 61 3.07 21.31 -14.60
#